data_AF-A0A969DR06-F1
#
_entry.id   AF-A0A969DR06-F1
#
_cell.length_a   1.000
_cell.length_b   1.000
_cell.length_c   1.000
_cell.angle_alpha   90.00
_cell.angle_beta   90.00
_cell.angle_gamma   90.00
#
_symmetry.space_group_name_H-M   'P 1'
#
loop_
_entity.id
_entity.type
_entity.pdbx_description
1 polymer ?
#
loop_
_entity_poly.entity_id
_entity_poly.type
_entity_poly.pdbx_seq_one_letter_code
_entity_poly.pdbx_strand_id
1 'polypeptide(L)'
;MPSLNPIDLSAPLGKKNAAHFLRRTTFGPSRTDIDTFSGYNITQALAVVFEEKPAASPPLDLKTGAPWVNPKRTEANSEGNELMKMTFAWWLDLMMTSGNSIIDRMAWFFHTHFTTIGSRIESGEAIYYQLKLFRHYARGNFKELAKKYAMTMPC
;
A
#
# COMPACT_ATOMS: atom_id res chain seq x y z
N MET A 1 -17.85 -19.53 -4.44
CA MET A 1 -17.98 -19.83 -5.87
C MET A 1 -18.33 -18.55 -6.62
N PRO A 2 -17.78 -18.32 -7.82
CA PRO A 2 -18.23 -17.25 -8.69
C PRO A 2 -19.74 -17.42 -8.97
N SER A 3 -20.52 -16.35 -8.85
CA SER A 3 -21.93 -16.33 -9.20
C SER A 3 -22.07 -16.17 -10.71
N LEU A 4 -22.90 -16.98 -11.36
CA LEU A 4 -23.29 -16.78 -12.76
C LEU A 4 -24.40 -15.73 -12.89
N ASN A 5 -25.04 -15.35 -11.79
CA ASN A 5 -26.05 -14.30 -11.78
C ASN A 5 -25.35 -12.93 -11.73
N PRO A 6 -25.71 -12.00 -12.64
CA PRO A 6 -25.21 -10.63 -12.62
C PRO A 6 -25.51 -9.99 -11.26
N ILE A 7 -24.51 -9.35 -10.67
CA ILE A 7 -24.72 -8.50 -9.49
C ILE A 7 -25.39 -7.23 -9.98
N ASP A 8 -26.54 -6.87 -9.40
CA ASP A 8 -27.13 -5.55 -9.60
C ASP A 8 -26.21 -4.50 -9.00
N LEU A 9 -25.60 -3.68 -9.85
CA LEU A 9 -24.61 -2.66 -9.46
C LEU A 9 -25.26 -1.49 -8.70
N SER A 10 -26.58 -1.35 -8.78
CA SER A 10 -27.32 -0.29 -8.08
C SER A 10 -27.77 -0.71 -6.68
N ALA A 11 -27.89 -2.02 -6.44
CA ALA A 11 -28.31 -2.56 -5.15
C ALA A 11 -27.22 -2.46 -4.07
N PRO A 12 -27.60 -2.38 -2.79
CA PRO A 12 -26.65 -2.51 -1.68
C PRO A 12 -25.89 -3.84 -1.74
N LEU A 13 -24.59 -3.80 -1.44
CA LEU A 13 -23.71 -4.96 -1.47
C LEU A 13 -24.17 -6.07 -0.52
N GLY A 14 -24.74 -5.68 0.63
CA GLY A 14 -25.01 -6.60 1.73
C GLY A 14 -23.72 -7.10 2.40
N LYS A 15 -23.84 -7.69 3.59
CA LYS A 15 -22.69 -8.00 4.46
C LYS A 15 -21.66 -8.92 3.81
N LYS A 16 -22.11 -9.95 3.07
CA LYS A 16 -21.22 -10.92 2.42
C LYS A 16 -20.35 -10.28 1.35
N ASN A 17 -20.95 -9.49 0.44
CA ASN A 17 -20.18 -8.87 -0.64
C ASN A 17 -19.36 -7.70 -0.13
N ALA A 18 -19.86 -6.92 0.85
CA ALA A 18 -19.08 -5.88 1.51
C ALA A 18 -17.82 -6.45 2.18
N ALA A 19 -17.95 -7.54 2.95
CA ALA A 19 -16.81 -8.21 3.58
C ALA A 19 -15.82 -8.75 2.53
N HIS A 20 -16.31 -9.36 1.45
CA HIS A 20 -15.46 -9.83 0.38
C HIS A 20 -14.72 -8.68 -0.32
N PHE A 21 -15.45 -7.62 -0.69
CA PHE A 21 -14.90 -6.43 -1.32
C PHE A 21 -13.76 -5.84 -0.48
N LEU A 22 -14.04 -5.52 0.79
CA LEU A 22 -13.05 -4.93 1.69
C LEU A 22 -11.83 -5.83 1.89
N ARG A 23 -11.99 -7.16 2.04
CA ARG A 23 -10.85 -8.08 2.19
C ARG A 23 -9.94 -8.11 0.95
N ARG A 24 -10.50 -7.84 -0.23
CA ARG A 24 -9.76 -7.81 -1.50
C ARG A 24 -9.14 -6.45 -1.79
N THR A 25 -9.72 -5.37 -1.29
CA THR A 25 -9.28 -4.01 -1.61
C THR A 25 -8.51 -3.33 -0.49
N THR A 26 -8.66 -3.74 0.77
CA THR A 26 -8.09 -3.06 1.96
C THR A 26 -7.40 -4.08 2.87
N PHE A 27 -6.65 -3.62 3.88
CA PHE A 27 -6.09 -4.49 4.92
C PHE A 27 -6.92 -4.41 6.20
N GLY A 28 -7.30 -5.57 6.75
CA GLY A 28 -7.91 -5.68 8.07
C GLY A 28 -9.22 -4.90 8.28
N PRO A 29 -10.26 -5.04 7.43
CA PRO A 29 -11.50 -4.31 7.62
C PRO A 29 -12.18 -4.67 8.94
N SER A 30 -12.65 -3.65 9.67
CA SER A 30 -13.38 -3.85 10.93
C SER A 30 -14.82 -4.32 10.66
N ARG A 31 -15.48 -4.83 11.72
CA ARG A 31 -16.90 -5.19 11.62
C ARG A 31 -17.76 -3.97 11.28
N THR A 32 -17.42 -2.82 11.84
CA THR A 32 -18.09 -1.55 11.55
C THR A 32 -17.95 -1.18 10.08
N ASP A 33 -16.75 -1.31 9.50
CA ASP A 33 -16.54 -1.05 8.07
C ASP A 33 -17.41 -1.96 7.21
N ILE A 34 -17.50 -3.25 7.54
CA ILE A 34 -18.34 -4.20 6.81
C ILE A 34 -19.81 -3.81 6.91
N ASP A 35 -20.29 -3.42 8.10
CA ASP A 35 -21.67 -3.00 8.30
C ASP A 35 -21.98 -1.70 7.52
N THR A 36 -21.07 -0.72 7.50
CA THR A 36 -21.19 0.49 6.68
C THR A 36 -21.22 0.17 5.19
N PHE A 37 -20.25 -0.58 4.67
CA PHE A 37 -20.17 -0.95 3.26
C PHE A 37 -21.31 -1.87 2.82
N SER A 38 -21.96 -2.57 3.74
CA SER A 38 -23.13 -3.39 3.40
C SER A 38 -24.32 -2.58 2.91
N GLY A 39 -24.42 -1.32 3.34
CA GLY A 39 -25.43 -0.36 2.87
C GLY A 39 -25.05 0.37 1.58
N TYR A 40 -23.80 0.26 1.13
CA TYR A 40 -23.33 0.89 -0.11
C TYR A 40 -23.63 0.03 -1.33
N ASN A 41 -23.90 0.68 -2.45
CA ASN A 41 -23.75 0.04 -3.76
C ASN A 41 -22.27 0.05 -4.20
N ILE A 42 -21.97 -0.62 -5.31
CA ILE A 42 -20.57 -0.77 -5.75
C ILE A 42 -19.91 0.57 -6.10
N THR A 43 -20.65 1.52 -6.67
CA THR A 43 -20.13 2.84 -7.06
C THR A 43 -19.71 3.64 -5.82
N GLN A 44 -20.54 3.63 -4.78
CA GLN A 44 -20.24 4.26 -3.49
C GLN A 44 -19.03 3.60 -2.81
N ALA A 45 -18.98 2.26 -2.78
CA ALA A 45 -17.88 1.53 -2.18
C ALA A 45 -16.54 1.78 -2.91
N LEU A 46 -16.56 1.85 -4.24
CA LEU A 46 -15.40 2.20 -5.06
C LEU A 46 -14.95 3.64 -4.81
N ALA A 47 -15.88 4.59 -4.70
CA ALA A 47 -15.55 6.00 -4.44
C ALA A 47 -14.75 6.16 -3.12
N VAL A 48 -15.13 5.44 -2.06
CA VAL A 48 -14.39 5.46 -0.78
C VAL A 48 -13.00 4.83 -0.94
N VAL A 49 -12.93 3.64 -1.55
CA VAL A 49 -11.67 2.88 -1.62
C VAL A 49 -10.62 3.53 -2.53
N PHE A 50 -11.06 4.25 -3.56
CA PHE A 50 -10.22 4.99 -4.50
C PHE A 50 -10.00 6.45 -4.14
N GLU A 51 -10.51 6.91 -2.99
CA GLU A 51 -10.28 8.26 -2.48
C GLU A 51 -8.77 8.57 -2.41
N GLU A 52 -8.42 9.80 -2.78
CA GLU A 52 -7.03 10.26 -2.73
C GLU A 52 -6.60 10.45 -1.27
N LYS A 53 -5.44 9.90 -0.93
CA LYS A 53 -4.83 10.05 0.39
C LYS A 53 -3.56 10.87 0.31
N PRO A 54 -3.23 11.63 1.36
CA PRO A 54 -1.96 12.32 1.43
C PRO A 54 -0.79 11.33 1.31
N ALA A 55 0.33 11.83 0.80
CA ALA A 55 1.56 11.04 0.77
C ALA A 55 1.93 10.60 2.19
N ALA A 56 2.31 9.33 2.35
CA ALA A 56 2.78 8.82 3.63
C ALA A 56 4.06 9.54 4.04
N SER A 57 4.17 9.87 5.32
CA SER A 57 5.43 10.37 5.89
C SER A 57 6.54 9.33 5.73
N PRO A 58 7.79 9.75 5.51
CA PRO A 58 8.93 8.83 5.45
C PRO A 58 9.12 8.11 6.78
N PRO A 59 9.78 6.94 6.78
CA PRO A 59 10.07 6.22 8.02
C PRO A 59 11.03 7.04 8.92
N LEU A 60 10.92 6.86 10.25
CA LEU A 60 11.71 7.57 11.27
C LEU A 60 12.78 6.67 11.91
N ASP A 61 14.02 7.17 11.95
CA ASP A 61 15.12 6.43 12.55
C ASP A 61 14.99 6.56 14.07
N LEU A 62 14.74 5.45 14.76
CA LEU A 62 14.48 5.46 16.21
C LEU A 62 15.65 6.03 17.03
N LYS A 63 16.88 5.98 16.49
CA LYS A 63 18.06 6.55 17.15
C LYS A 63 18.06 8.08 17.13
N THR A 64 17.60 8.68 16.04
CA THR A 64 17.66 10.14 15.82
C THR A 64 16.29 10.82 15.96
N GLY A 65 15.21 10.05 15.91
CA GLY A 65 13.83 10.54 15.86
C GLY A 65 13.47 11.22 14.53
N ALA A 66 14.34 11.16 13.52
CA ALA A 66 14.21 11.91 12.28
C ALA A 66 14.14 10.99 11.04
N PRO A 67 13.55 11.47 9.93
CA PRO A 67 13.67 10.80 8.64
C PRO A 67 15.13 10.75 8.17
N TRP A 68 15.51 9.66 7.50
CA TRP A 68 16.88 9.47 6.99
C TRP A 68 16.96 9.29 5.46
N VAL A 69 15.80 9.26 4.79
CA VAL A 69 15.72 9.17 3.33
C VAL A 69 15.80 10.56 2.69
N ASN A 70 15.19 11.55 3.34
CA ASN A 70 15.31 12.96 2.97
C ASN A 70 15.16 13.81 4.25
N PRO A 71 16.25 14.38 4.81
CA PRO A 71 17.62 14.44 4.27
C PRO A 71 18.31 13.08 4.20
N LYS A 72 19.36 12.96 3.37
CA LYS A 72 20.12 11.72 3.22
C LYS A 72 20.77 11.31 4.53
N ARG A 73 20.91 9.99 4.71
CA ARG A 73 21.57 9.35 5.85
C ARG A 73 22.96 9.97 6.12
N THR A 74 23.24 10.19 7.40
CA THR A 74 24.53 10.65 7.95
C THR A 74 25.09 9.61 8.94
N GLU A 75 26.30 9.83 9.45
CA GLU A 75 26.91 8.97 10.48
C GLU A 75 26.14 8.95 11.81
N ALA A 76 25.32 9.96 12.07
CA ALA A 76 24.47 10.01 13.25
C ALA A 76 23.36 8.93 13.23
N ASN A 77 22.94 8.49 12.03
CA ASN A 77 21.86 7.54 11.86
C ASN A 77 22.22 6.12 12.30
N SER A 78 21.18 5.28 12.40
CA SER A 78 21.35 3.84 12.60
C SER A 78 22.08 3.17 11.42
N GLU A 79 22.57 1.94 11.65
CA GLU A 79 23.20 1.12 10.62
C GLU A 79 22.21 0.69 9.52
N GLY A 80 22.73 0.33 8.34
CA GLY A 80 21.91 0.03 7.16
C GLY A 80 20.88 -1.09 7.40
N ASN A 81 21.26 -2.13 8.14
CA ASN A 81 20.35 -3.24 8.47
C ASN A 81 19.21 -2.80 9.41
N GLU A 82 19.50 -1.95 10.39
CA GLU A 82 18.48 -1.42 11.30
C GLU A 82 17.52 -0.48 10.57
N LEU A 83 18.05 0.40 9.71
CA LEU A 83 17.22 1.25 8.86
C LEU A 83 16.34 0.44 7.90
N MET A 84 16.84 -0.68 7.37
CA MET A 84 16.04 -1.59 6.54
C MET A 84 14.88 -2.21 7.33
N LYS A 85 15.11 -2.67 8.57
CA LYS A 85 14.05 -3.15 9.46
C LYS A 85 13.03 -2.05 9.74
N MET A 86 13.48 -0.82 9.98
CA MET A 86 12.60 0.32 10.21
C MET A 86 11.76 0.67 8.96
N THR A 87 12.30 0.57 7.75
CA THR A 87 11.52 0.70 6.51
C THR A 87 10.43 -0.37 6.41
N PHE A 88 10.74 -1.63 6.75
CA PHE A 88 9.72 -2.69 6.72
C PHE A 88 8.65 -2.51 7.80
N ALA A 89 9.04 -2.13 9.01
CA ALA A 89 8.11 -1.83 10.11
C ALA A 89 7.17 -0.68 9.73
N TRP A 90 7.71 0.40 9.15
CA TRP A 90 6.93 1.51 8.62
C TRP A 90 5.94 1.08 7.55
N TRP A 91 6.34 0.22 6.61
CA TRP A 91 5.43 -0.24 5.57
C TRP A 91 4.28 -1.10 6.12
N LEU A 92 4.58 -1.96 7.09
CA LEU A 92 3.54 -2.72 7.80
C LEU A 92 2.59 -1.80 8.58
N ASP A 93 3.12 -0.77 9.24
CA ASP A 93 2.31 0.23 9.93
C ASP A 93 1.36 0.96 8.97
N LEU A 94 1.83 1.33 7.77
CA LEU A 94 0.96 1.89 6.73
C LEU A 94 -0.14 0.93 6.31
N MET A 95 0.17 -0.37 6.12
CA MET A 95 -0.88 -1.35 5.81
C MET A 95 -1.94 -1.44 6.92
N MET A 96 -1.53 -1.36 8.19
CA MET A 96 -2.45 -1.45 9.33
C MET A 96 -3.28 -0.17 9.50
N THR A 97 -2.72 1.00 9.19
CA THR A 97 -3.33 2.31 9.48
C THR A 97 -3.98 2.98 8.27
N SER A 98 -3.74 2.47 7.05
CA SER A 98 -4.28 3.01 5.79
C SER A 98 -5.81 3.00 5.70
N GLY A 99 -6.50 2.25 6.57
CA GLY A 99 -7.96 2.17 6.61
C GLY A 99 -8.57 1.64 5.31
N ASN A 100 -9.73 2.14 4.93
CA ASN A 100 -10.47 1.67 3.76
C ASN A 100 -9.91 2.22 2.43
N SER A 101 -8.62 1.99 2.13
CA SER A 101 -7.95 2.44 0.89
C SER A 101 -7.28 1.30 0.13
N ILE A 102 -7.29 1.39 -1.20
CA ILE A 102 -6.65 0.39 -2.09
C ILE A 102 -5.13 0.57 -2.23
N ILE A 103 -4.60 1.73 -1.82
CA ILE A 103 -3.23 2.14 -2.13
C ILE A 103 -2.21 1.10 -1.65
N ASP A 104 -2.28 0.70 -0.38
CA ASP A 104 -1.36 -0.27 0.20
C ASP A 104 -1.57 -1.68 -0.32
N ARG A 105 -2.83 -2.05 -0.60
CA ARG A 105 -3.16 -3.37 -1.15
C ARG A 105 -2.55 -3.56 -2.54
N MET A 106 -2.60 -2.53 -3.37
CA MET A 106 -1.96 -2.51 -4.68
C MET A 106 -0.44 -2.41 -4.58
N ALA A 107 0.09 -1.63 -3.64
CA ALA A 107 1.53 -1.56 -3.42
C ALA A 107 2.11 -2.93 -3.02
N TRP A 108 1.42 -3.68 -2.16
CA TRP A 108 1.76 -5.07 -1.84
C TRP A 108 1.69 -5.97 -3.07
N PHE A 109 0.60 -5.90 -3.84
CA PHE A 109 0.46 -6.66 -5.09
C PHE A 109 1.61 -6.37 -6.06
N PHE A 110 2.00 -5.10 -6.25
CA PHE A 110 3.13 -4.77 -7.11
C PHE A 110 4.46 -5.28 -6.55
N HIS A 111 4.67 -5.26 -5.24
CA HIS A 111 5.86 -5.85 -4.63
C HIS A 111 5.97 -7.37 -4.88
N THR A 112 4.85 -8.10 -4.94
CA THR A 112 4.88 -9.53 -5.28
C THR A 112 5.15 -9.81 -6.77
N HIS A 113 4.96 -8.82 -7.65
CA HIS A 113 5.21 -8.95 -9.09
C HIS A 113 6.60 -8.45 -9.47
N PHE A 114 6.97 -7.26 -8.99
CA PHE A 114 8.30 -6.68 -9.10
C PHE A 114 9.11 -7.07 -7.87
N THR A 115 9.40 -8.37 -7.78
CA THR A 115 10.06 -8.95 -6.61
C THR A 115 11.44 -8.33 -6.39
N THR A 116 11.71 -8.02 -5.14
CA THR A 116 12.97 -7.45 -4.66
C THR A 116 13.33 -8.14 -3.37
N ILE A 117 14.62 -8.43 -3.18
CA ILE A 117 15.10 -9.16 -2.02
C ILE A 117 15.92 -8.18 -1.18
N GLY A 118 15.48 -7.94 0.06
CA GLY A 118 16.15 -7.02 0.98
C GLY A 118 17.63 -7.36 1.21
N SER A 119 17.97 -8.65 1.35
CA SER A 119 19.35 -9.12 1.51
C SER A 119 20.24 -8.97 0.25
N ARG A 120 19.68 -8.58 -0.89
CA ARG A 120 20.45 -8.30 -2.11
C ARG A 120 20.61 -6.80 -2.36
N ILE A 121 19.61 -6.01 -1.95
CA ILE A 121 19.61 -4.56 -2.10
C ILE A 121 20.37 -3.88 -0.96
N GLU A 122 20.27 -4.44 0.26
CA GLU A 122 20.95 -3.97 1.48
C GLU A 122 20.77 -2.46 1.77
N SER A 123 19.68 -1.88 1.26
CA SER A 123 19.38 -0.46 1.36
C SER A 123 17.90 -0.22 1.66
N GLY A 124 17.61 0.22 2.89
CA GLY A 124 16.26 0.62 3.28
C GLY A 124 15.74 1.84 2.52
N GLU A 125 16.64 2.70 2.01
CA GLU A 125 16.30 3.85 1.17
C GLU A 125 15.77 3.42 -0.21
N ALA A 126 16.44 2.46 -0.86
CA ALA A 126 16.00 1.94 -2.15
C ALA A 126 14.61 1.28 -2.06
N ILE A 127 14.39 0.46 -1.01
CA ILE A 127 13.09 -0.15 -0.74
C ILE A 127 12.02 0.92 -0.49
N TYR A 128 12.33 1.97 0.27
CA TYR A 128 11.39 3.08 0.48
C TYR A 128 10.97 3.75 -0.83
N TYR A 129 11.90 4.07 -1.73
CA TYR A 129 11.56 4.71 -3.00
C TYR A 129 10.78 3.79 -3.93
N GLN A 130 11.06 2.49 -3.92
CA GLN A 130 10.26 1.50 -4.63
C GLN A 130 8.82 1.49 -4.11
N LEU A 131 8.62 1.42 -2.79
CA LEU A 131 7.28 1.44 -2.19
C LEU A 131 6.55 2.76 -2.47
N LYS A 132 7.27 3.90 -2.45
CA LYS A 132 6.72 5.21 -2.83
C LYS A 132 6.25 5.22 -4.28
N LEU A 133 7.02 4.63 -5.20
CA LEU A 133 6.65 4.49 -6.61
C LEU A 133 5.39 3.62 -6.75
N PHE A 134 5.33 2.48 -6.07
CA PHE A 134 4.16 1.59 -6.09
C PHE A 134 2.90 2.26 -5.55
N ARG A 135 3.00 2.98 -4.44
CA ARG A 135 1.89 3.74 -3.86
C ARG A 135 1.41 4.85 -4.79
N HIS A 136 2.32 5.54 -5.48
CA HIS A 136 1.97 6.58 -6.45
C HIS A 136 1.16 6.01 -7.63
N TYR A 137 1.57 4.86 -8.17
CA TYR A 137 0.89 4.22 -9.30
C TYR A 137 -0.22 3.24 -8.88
N ALA A 138 -0.55 3.12 -7.59
CA ALA A 138 -1.55 2.18 -7.07
C ALA A 138 -2.93 2.31 -7.73
N ARG A 139 -3.33 3.54 -8.08
CA ARG A 139 -4.60 3.86 -8.77
C ARG A 139 -4.40 4.21 -10.25
N GLY A 140 -3.17 4.13 -10.73
CA GLY A 140 -2.74 4.70 -12.01
C GLY A 140 -2.48 3.64 -13.07
N ASN A 141 -1.67 4.03 -14.06
CA ASN A 141 -1.34 3.19 -15.21
C ASN A 141 -0.20 2.21 -14.87
N PHE A 142 -0.49 0.91 -14.95
CA PHE A 142 0.49 -0.16 -14.73
C PHE A 142 1.65 -0.16 -15.74
N LYS A 143 1.40 0.22 -17.00
CA LYS A 143 2.44 0.30 -18.04
C LYS A 143 3.47 1.37 -17.70
N GLU A 144 3.01 2.52 -17.21
CA GLU A 144 3.89 3.60 -16.77
C GLU A 144 4.68 3.19 -15.53
N LEU A 145 4.05 2.51 -14.58
CA LEU A 145 4.76 1.94 -13.43
C LEU A 145 5.90 1.02 -13.88
N ALA A 146 5.63 0.05 -14.76
CA ALA A 146 6.62 -0.90 -15.24
C ALA A 146 7.80 -0.20 -15.94
N LYS A 147 7.51 0.80 -16.78
CA LYS A 147 8.52 1.62 -17.45
C LYS A 147 9.38 2.38 -16.45
N LYS A 148 8.76 3.05 -15.48
CA LYS A 148 9.49 3.81 -14.45
C LYS A 148 10.36 2.91 -13.60
N TYR A 149 9.82 1.77 -13.14
CA TYR A 149 10.54 0.80 -12.35
C TYR A 149 11.82 0.32 -13.05
N ALA A 150 11.71 -0.06 -14.34
CA ALA A 150 12.84 -0.49 -15.15
C ALA A 150 13.90 0.60 -15.37
N MET A 151 13.53 1.89 -15.34
CA MET A 151 14.46 3.01 -15.52
C MET A 151 15.16 3.43 -14.22
N THR A 152 14.51 3.23 -13.06
CA THR A 152 15.01 3.70 -11.75
C THR A 152 15.87 2.68 -10.99
N MET A 153 15.79 1.39 -11.31
CA MET A 153 16.64 0.37 -10.72
C MET A 153 17.88 0.17 -11.59
N PRO A 154 19.09 0.61 -11.17
CA PRO A 154 20.31 0.18 -11.83
C PRO A 154 20.49 -1.33 -11.60
N CYS A 155 20.71 -2.07 -12.68
CA CYS A 155 21.15 -3.47 -12.61
C CYS A 155 22.51 -3.58 -11.90
#